data_AF-A0A975J956-F1
#
_entry.id   AF-A0A975J956-F1
#
_cell.length_a   1.000
_cell.length_b   1.000
_cell.length_c   1.000
_cell.angle_alpha   90.00
_cell.angle_beta   90.00
_cell.angle_gamma   90.00
#
_symmetry.space_group_name_H-M   'P 1'
#
loop_
_entity.id
_entity.type
_entity.pdbx_description
1 polymer ?
#
loop_
_entity_poly.entity_id
_entity_poly.type
_entity_poly.pdbx_seq_one_letter_code
_entity_poly.pdbx_strand_id
1 'polypeptide(L)'
;MNRLQLAEIQEVETVEREGYKIENKQSAEWALRKIKVLKEQIEETDQLAEAEIERIKAWQESENKKSKYDIARFEGLLLEYMVKEREKDPETKSIKLPHGTVRFRKQPLEYVRDEENLIKWAKGSTRADLIKVKESFDWSTLKKDITVVAGNVVDKHTGEIIEHVKAIEREDKFEVVMD
;
A
#
# COMPACT_ATOMS: atom_id res chain seq x y z
N MET A 1 -28.43 3.90 6.56
CA MET A 1 -28.86 5.03 7.43
C MET A 1 -30.29 4.94 7.96
N ASN A 2 -30.48 5.21 9.26
CA ASN A 2 -31.79 5.24 9.94
C ASN A 2 -32.33 6.68 10.14
N ARG A 3 -33.59 6.81 10.59
CA ARG A 3 -34.28 8.10 10.76
C ARG A 3 -33.58 9.05 11.75
N LEU A 4 -32.88 8.51 12.75
CA LEU A 4 -32.17 9.31 13.75
C LEU A 4 -30.90 9.91 13.15
N GLN A 5 -30.12 9.12 12.41
CA GLN A 5 -28.91 9.59 11.71
C GLN A 5 -29.24 10.68 10.69
N LEU A 6 -30.32 10.54 9.92
CA LEU A 6 -30.77 11.55 8.96
C LEU A 6 -31.12 12.89 9.62
N ALA A 7 -31.86 12.84 10.74
CA ALA A 7 -32.16 14.03 11.52
C ALA A 7 -30.88 14.68 12.06
N GLU A 8 -29.89 13.87 12.44
CA GLU A 8 -28.62 14.41 12.92
C GLU A 8 -27.81 15.12 11.85
N ILE A 9 -27.75 14.58 10.63
CA ILE A 9 -27.07 15.21 9.47
C ILE A 9 -27.77 16.52 9.09
N GLN A 10 -29.10 16.51 9.03
CA GLN A 10 -29.86 17.71 8.73
C GLN A 10 -29.61 18.82 9.76
N GLU A 11 -29.48 18.46 11.03
CA GLU A 11 -29.11 19.41 12.09
C GLU A 11 -27.69 19.96 11.88
N VAL A 12 -26.72 19.14 11.45
CA VAL A 12 -25.35 19.63 11.11
C VAL A 12 -25.41 20.70 10.02
N GLU A 13 -26.13 20.44 8.93
CA GLU A 13 -26.24 21.39 7.80
C GLU A 13 -26.88 22.73 8.22
N THR A 14 -27.87 22.70 9.13
CA THR A 14 -28.48 23.94 9.64
C THR A 14 -27.53 24.73 10.52
N VAL A 15 -26.78 24.03 11.38
CA VAL A 15 -25.89 24.62 12.38
C VAL A 15 -24.60 25.19 11.75
N GLU A 16 -24.12 24.58 10.66
CA GLU A 16 -23.00 25.10 9.86
C GLU A 16 -23.33 26.46 9.23
N ARG A 17 -24.58 26.66 8.76
CA ARG A 17 -25.03 27.94 8.20
C ARG A 17 -25.10 29.07 9.23
N GLU A 18 -25.29 28.72 10.50
CA GLU A 18 -25.46 29.67 11.60
C GLU A 18 -24.16 29.97 12.38
N GLY A 19 -23.04 29.29 12.05
CA GLY A 19 -21.72 29.59 12.62
C GLY A 19 -21.53 29.10 14.06
N TYR A 20 -21.83 27.84 14.32
CA TYR A 20 -21.78 27.21 15.64
C TYR A 20 -20.40 27.22 16.31
N LYS A 21 -20.42 27.37 17.64
CA LYS A 21 -19.23 27.34 18.50
C LYS A 21 -19.42 26.38 19.66
N ILE A 22 -18.36 25.67 20.01
CA ILE A 22 -18.30 24.79 21.17
C ILE A 22 -17.86 25.62 22.37
N GLU A 23 -18.74 25.82 23.33
CA GLU A 23 -18.50 26.67 24.52
C GLU A 23 -18.52 25.87 25.84
N ASN A 24 -19.09 24.66 25.83
CA ASN A 24 -19.22 23.82 27.01
C ASN A 24 -19.20 22.30 26.66
N LYS A 25 -19.16 21.46 27.70
CA LYS A 25 -19.12 19.99 27.53
C LYS A 25 -20.31 19.43 26.74
N GLN A 26 -21.50 20.02 26.88
CA GLN A 26 -22.68 19.57 26.16
C GLN A 26 -22.58 19.87 24.65
N SER A 27 -22.06 21.05 24.28
CA SER A 27 -21.78 21.38 22.87
C SER A 27 -20.66 20.52 22.27
N ALA A 28 -19.68 20.11 23.08
CA ALA A 28 -18.62 19.19 22.65
C ALA A 28 -19.18 17.78 22.41
N GLU A 29 -20.00 17.26 23.34
CA GLU A 29 -20.68 15.97 23.21
C GLU A 29 -21.58 15.94 21.97
N TRP A 30 -22.32 17.03 21.73
CA TRP A 30 -23.11 17.18 20.51
C TRP A 30 -22.22 17.05 19.26
N ALA A 31 -21.08 17.76 19.21
CA ALA A 31 -20.16 17.69 18.07
C ALA A 31 -19.57 16.28 17.88
N LEU A 32 -19.19 15.58 18.96
CA LEU A 32 -18.71 14.19 18.88
C LEU A 32 -19.77 13.27 18.27
N ARG A 33 -21.03 13.37 18.73
CA ARG A 33 -22.13 12.58 18.17
C ARG A 33 -22.34 12.85 16.68
N LYS A 34 -22.26 14.12 16.24
CA LYS A 34 -22.32 14.47 14.81
C LYS A 34 -21.17 13.87 14.00
N ILE A 35 -19.94 13.94 14.52
CA ILE A 35 -18.77 13.32 13.89
C ILE A 35 -18.99 11.81 13.73
N LYS A 36 -19.58 11.13 14.73
CA LYS A 36 -19.90 9.71 14.65
C LYS A 36 -20.82 9.40 13.46
N VAL A 37 -21.94 10.10 13.35
CA VAL A 37 -22.92 9.89 12.27
C VAL A 37 -22.31 10.20 10.90
N LEU A 38 -21.49 11.24 10.79
CA LEU A 38 -20.80 11.56 9.53
C LEU A 38 -19.77 10.49 9.14
N LYS A 39 -19.02 9.93 10.10
CA LYS A 39 -18.11 8.81 9.85
C LYS A 39 -18.89 7.56 9.39
N GLU A 40 -20.02 7.26 10.01
CA GLU A 40 -20.91 6.17 9.59
C GLU A 40 -21.45 6.41 8.17
N GLN A 41 -21.80 7.65 7.81
CA GLN A 41 -22.23 8.00 6.45
C GLN A 41 -21.12 7.80 5.41
N ILE A 42 -19.88 8.16 5.75
CA ILE A 42 -18.72 7.94 4.89
C ILE A 42 -18.54 6.44 4.65
N GLU A 43 -18.52 5.65 5.72
CA GLU A 43 -18.37 4.20 5.63
C GLU A 43 -19.48 3.55 4.79
N GLU A 44 -20.75 3.94 4.99
CA GLU A 44 -21.88 3.45 4.16
C GLU A 44 -21.68 3.80 2.68
N THR A 45 -21.14 4.99 2.39
CA THR A 45 -20.89 5.45 1.01
C THR A 45 -19.73 4.68 0.38
N ASP A 46 -18.64 4.49 1.12
CA ASP A 46 -17.47 3.75 0.67
C ASP A 46 -17.80 2.29 0.38
N GLN A 47 -18.59 1.64 1.25
CA GLN A 47 -19.06 0.27 1.03
C GLN A 47 -19.92 0.14 -0.23
N LEU A 48 -20.84 1.09 -0.46
CA LEU A 48 -21.67 1.10 -1.67
C LEU A 48 -20.82 1.32 -2.93
N ALA A 49 -19.87 2.25 -2.87
CA ALA A 49 -18.97 2.55 -3.97
C ALA A 49 -18.10 1.34 -4.33
N GLU A 50 -17.50 0.67 -3.34
CA GLU A 50 -16.68 -0.52 -3.58
C GLU A 50 -17.53 -1.67 -4.18
N ALA A 51 -18.73 -1.90 -3.66
CA ALA A 51 -19.63 -2.92 -4.20
C ALA A 51 -20.00 -2.66 -5.68
N GLU A 52 -20.20 -1.39 -6.06
CA GLU A 52 -20.48 -1.04 -7.45
C GLU A 52 -19.23 -1.13 -8.35
N ILE A 53 -18.05 -0.76 -7.83
CA ILE A 53 -16.76 -0.97 -8.51
C ILE A 53 -16.56 -2.46 -8.80
N GLU A 54 -16.80 -3.33 -7.82
CA GLU A 54 -16.72 -4.79 -8.00
C GLU A 54 -17.71 -5.28 -9.05
N ARG A 55 -18.96 -4.80 -9.03
CA ARG A 55 -19.97 -5.14 -10.03
C ARG A 55 -19.55 -4.72 -11.45
N ILE A 56 -19.04 -3.51 -11.61
CA ILE A 56 -18.58 -2.99 -12.90
C ILE A 56 -17.38 -3.81 -13.41
N LYS A 57 -16.42 -4.12 -12.53
CA LYS A 57 -15.28 -4.99 -12.88
C LYS A 57 -15.73 -6.39 -13.31
N ALA A 58 -16.70 -6.98 -12.61
CA ALA A 58 -17.24 -8.29 -12.95
C ALA A 58 -17.99 -8.26 -14.30
N TRP A 59 -18.80 -7.23 -14.54
CA TRP A 59 -19.46 -7.02 -15.83
C TRP A 59 -18.43 -6.85 -16.96
N GLN A 60 -17.42 -5.99 -16.78
CA GLN A 60 -16.34 -5.79 -17.73
C GLN A 60 -15.60 -7.10 -18.05
N GLU A 61 -15.32 -7.93 -17.05
CA GLU A 61 -14.69 -9.23 -17.25
C GLU A 61 -15.59 -10.15 -18.09
N SER A 62 -16.91 -10.16 -17.82
CA SER A 62 -17.88 -10.97 -18.55
C SER A 62 -18.00 -10.58 -20.02
N GLU A 63 -18.06 -9.28 -20.33
CA GLU A 63 -18.11 -8.77 -21.71
C GLU A 63 -16.84 -9.14 -22.48
N ASN A 64 -15.68 -9.05 -21.82
CA ASN A 64 -14.39 -9.35 -22.45
C ASN A 64 -14.05 -10.84 -22.49
N LYS A 65 -14.80 -11.69 -21.76
CA LYS A 65 -14.47 -13.11 -21.59
C LYS A 65 -14.33 -13.86 -22.91
N LYS A 66 -15.28 -13.67 -23.83
CA LYS A 66 -15.24 -14.33 -25.14
C LYS A 66 -14.05 -13.87 -25.97
N SER A 67 -13.81 -12.57 -26.03
CA SER A 67 -12.68 -12.00 -26.77
C SER A 67 -11.34 -12.50 -26.22
N LYS A 68 -11.17 -12.54 -24.89
CA LYS A 68 -9.98 -13.11 -24.24
C LYS A 68 -9.79 -14.59 -24.58
N TYR A 69 -10.88 -15.37 -24.53
CA TYR A 69 -10.85 -16.79 -24.92
C TYR A 69 -10.44 -16.98 -26.37
N ASP A 70 -11.03 -16.22 -27.29
CA ASP A 70 -10.72 -16.30 -28.71
C ASP A 70 -9.27 -15.89 -29.01
N ILE A 71 -8.76 -14.85 -28.35
CA ILE A 71 -7.34 -14.45 -28.43
C ILE A 71 -6.44 -15.61 -27.99
N ALA A 72 -6.66 -16.16 -26.79
CA ALA A 72 -5.85 -17.28 -26.29
C ALA A 72 -5.91 -18.51 -27.21
N ARG A 73 -7.09 -18.81 -27.77
CA ARG A 73 -7.28 -19.89 -28.75
C ARG A 73 -6.45 -19.65 -30.01
N PHE A 74 -6.49 -18.44 -30.58
CA PHE A 74 -5.69 -18.10 -31.75
C PHE A 74 -4.18 -18.09 -31.46
N GLU A 75 -3.76 -17.61 -30.29
CA GLU A 75 -2.36 -17.68 -29.86
C GLU A 75 -1.87 -19.14 -29.75
N GLY A 76 -2.71 -20.06 -29.26
CA GLY A 76 -2.43 -21.49 -29.26
C GLY A 76 -2.23 -22.06 -30.67
N LEU A 77 -3.12 -21.71 -31.61
CA LEU A 77 -2.98 -22.13 -33.01
C LEU A 77 -1.71 -21.59 -33.67
N LEU A 78 -1.34 -20.33 -33.38
CA LEU A 78 -0.10 -19.73 -33.87
C LEU A 78 1.14 -20.42 -33.28
N LEU A 79 1.07 -20.84 -32.02
CA LEU A 79 2.12 -21.63 -31.38
C LEU A 79 2.28 -23.00 -32.06
N GLU A 80 1.19 -23.74 -32.28
CA GLU A 80 1.21 -25.02 -32.99
C GLU A 80 1.81 -24.89 -34.39
N TYR A 81 1.43 -23.82 -35.12
CA TYR A 81 2.00 -23.51 -36.42
C TYR A 81 3.52 -23.27 -36.33
N MET A 82 3.97 -22.42 -35.41
CA MET A 82 5.40 -22.14 -35.21
C MET A 82 6.22 -23.38 -34.81
N VAL A 83 5.64 -24.31 -34.05
CA VAL A 83 6.29 -25.59 -33.73
C VAL A 83 6.49 -26.42 -34.99
N LYS A 84 5.46 -26.56 -35.84
CA LYS A 84 5.57 -27.27 -37.12
C LYS A 84 6.58 -26.63 -38.07
N GLU A 85 6.69 -25.29 -38.09
CA GLU A 85 7.71 -24.61 -38.89
C GLU A 85 9.12 -24.88 -38.35
N ARG A 86 9.30 -25.01 -37.03
CA ARG A 86 10.57 -25.41 -36.43
C ARG A 86 10.96 -26.86 -36.66
N GLU A 87 9.98 -27.75 -36.78
CA GLU A 87 10.24 -29.15 -37.17
C GLU A 87 10.82 -29.23 -38.58
N LYS A 88 10.43 -28.31 -39.47
CA LYS A 88 10.98 -28.19 -40.83
C LYS A 88 12.35 -27.51 -40.85
N ASP A 89 12.49 -26.41 -40.11
CA ASP A 89 13.73 -25.65 -39.96
C ASP A 89 13.94 -25.20 -38.50
N PRO A 90 14.84 -25.87 -37.74
CA PRO A 90 15.11 -25.54 -36.34
C PRO A 90 15.59 -24.10 -36.10
N GLU A 91 16.14 -23.42 -37.10
CA GLU A 91 16.57 -22.03 -36.98
C GLU A 91 15.42 -21.02 -37.11
N THR A 92 14.21 -21.46 -37.45
CA THR A 92 13.01 -20.62 -37.52
C THR A 92 12.67 -20.06 -36.14
N LYS A 93 13.06 -18.81 -35.89
CA LYS A 93 12.82 -18.09 -34.63
C LYS A 93 11.69 -17.08 -34.72
N SER A 94 11.37 -16.60 -35.92
CA SER A 94 10.38 -15.53 -36.14
C SER A 94 9.81 -15.58 -37.55
N ILE A 95 8.50 -15.38 -37.68
CA ILE A 95 7.78 -15.24 -38.95
C ILE A 95 7.06 -13.89 -38.94
N LYS A 96 7.41 -13.02 -39.90
CA LYS A 96 6.82 -11.68 -40.04
C LYS A 96 5.69 -11.71 -41.07
N LEU A 97 4.53 -11.18 -40.69
CA LEU A 97 3.33 -11.07 -41.52
C LEU A 97 2.84 -9.61 -41.53
N PRO A 98 1.97 -9.22 -42.49
CA PRO A 98 1.48 -7.83 -42.57
C PRO A 98 0.80 -7.31 -41.29
N HIS A 99 0.14 -8.18 -40.53
CA HIS A 99 -0.60 -7.83 -39.31
C HIS A 99 0.12 -8.17 -38.01
N GLY A 100 1.37 -8.66 -38.06
CA GLY A 100 2.07 -9.02 -36.83
C GLY A 100 3.29 -9.89 -37.05
N THR A 101 3.86 -10.37 -35.94
CA THR A 101 5.02 -11.26 -35.97
C THR A 101 4.84 -12.33 -34.92
N VAL A 102 4.94 -13.59 -35.34
CA VAL A 102 4.93 -14.74 -34.43
C VAL A 102 6.38 -15.15 -34.23
N ARG A 103 6.85 -15.18 -32.98
CA ARG A 103 8.25 -15.48 -32.69
C ARG A 103 8.41 -16.20 -31.36
N PHE A 104 9.44 -17.03 -31.29
CA PHE A 104 9.97 -17.47 -30.02
C PHE A 104 10.98 -16.45 -29.53
N ARG A 105 10.85 -16.04 -28.27
CA ARG A 105 11.82 -15.17 -27.60
C ARG A 105 12.55 -15.96 -26.54
N LYS A 106 13.88 -15.92 -26.54
CA LYS A 106 14.69 -16.42 -25.42
C LYS A 106 14.40 -15.54 -24.20
N GLN A 107 13.89 -16.15 -23.14
CA GLN A 107 13.76 -15.49 -21.84
C GLN A 107 15.07 -15.66 -21.06
N PRO A 108 15.44 -14.67 -20.21
CA PRO A 108 16.52 -14.87 -19.25
C PRO A 108 16.16 -16.02 -18.30
N LEU A 109 17.18 -16.65 -17.72
CA LEU A 109 16.97 -17.67 -16.70
C LEU A 109 16.25 -17.04 -15.50
N GLU A 110 15.24 -17.73 -15.00
CA GLU A 110 14.67 -17.44 -13.70
C GLU A 110 15.59 -18.05 -12.63
N TYR A 111 16.06 -17.23 -11.71
CA TYR A 111 16.83 -17.67 -10.55
C TYR A 111 15.91 -17.75 -9.35
N VAL A 112 15.38 -18.94 -9.09
CA VAL A 112 14.70 -19.25 -7.83
C VAL A 112 15.77 -19.33 -6.74
N ARG A 113 15.70 -18.42 -5.76
CA ARG A 113 16.73 -18.24 -4.73
C ARG A 113 16.20 -18.65 -3.37
N ASP A 114 16.96 -19.50 -2.69
CA ASP A 114 16.79 -19.79 -1.27
C ASP A 114 17.72 -18.87 -0.48
N GLU A 115 17.17 -17.74 -0.03
CA GLU A 115 17.94 -16.70 0.65
C GLU A 115 18.64 -17.22 1.92
N GLU A 116 18.02 -18.14 2.68
CA GLU A 116 18.62 -18.67 3.92
C GLU A 116 19.88 -19.49 3.62
N ASN A 117 19.79 -20.39 2.65
CA ASN A 117 20.93 -21.23 2.28
C ASN A 117 22.00 -20.43 1.52
N LEU A 118 21.63 -19.41 0.76
CA LEU A 118 22.57 -18.46 0.15
C LEU A 118 23.37 -17.69 1.20
N ILE A 119 22.72 -17.24 2.28
CA ILE A 119 23.41 -16.56 3.40
C ILE A 119 24.36 -17.53 4.11
N LYS A 120 23.95 -18.77 4.39
CA LYS A 120 24.81 -19.78 5.03
C LYS A 120 26.04 -20.09 4.16
N TRP A 121 25.84 -20.28 2.86
CA TRP A 121 26.92 -20.50 1.90
C TRP A 121 27.87 -19.30 1.82
N ALA A 122 27.35 -18.07 1.77
CA ALA A 122 28.15 -16.86 1.73
C ALA A 122 28.99 -16.68 3.01
N LYS A 123 28.41 -17.01 4.19
CA LYS A 123 29.14 -16.98 5.48
C LYS A 123 30.23 -18.04 5.60
N GLY A 124 30.00 -19.23 5.02
CA GLY A 124 30.95 -20.34 5.04
C GLY A 124 32.01 -20.32 3.94
N SER A 125 31.99 -19.31 3.07
CA SER A 125 32.91 -19.16 1.93
C SER A 125 33.67 -17.84 1.99
N THR A 126 34.55 -17.61 1.00
CA THR A 126 35.23 -16.31 0.82
C THR A 126 34.30 -15.22 0.28
N ARG A 127 32.99 -15.50 0.15
CA ARG A 127 32.00 -14.61 -0.46
C ARG A 127 31.08 -13.90 0.54
N ALA A 128 31.57 -13.64 1.75
CA ALA A 128 30.86 -12.84 2.74
C ALA A 128 30.56 -11.40 2.25
N ASP A 129 31.26 -10.92 1.21
CA ASP A 129 30.99 -9.65 0.50
C ASP A 129 29.57 -9.56 -0.06
N LEU A 130 28.92 -10.69 -0.32
CA LEU A 130 27.56 -10.76 -0.84
C LEU A 130 26.47 -10.55 0.23
N ILE A 131 26.84 -10.58 1.51
CA ILE A 131 25.89 -10.40 2.61
C ILE A 131 25.72 -8.92 2.87
N LYS A 132 24.54 -8.40 2.55
CA LYS A 132 24.20 -7.01 2.85
C LYS A 132 23.91 -6.84 4.34
N VAL A 133 24.84 -6.23 5.06
CA VAL A 133 24.60 -5.76 6.44
C VAL A 133 23.89 -4.41 6.34
N LYS A 134 22.69 -4.33 6.90
CA LYS A 134 21.97 -3.07 7.05
C LYS A 134 22.14 -2.60 8.49
N GLU A 135 23.05 -1.65 8.70
CA GLU A 135 23.16 -0.97 9.98
C GLU A 135 22.02 0.03 10.11
N SER A 136 21.33 -0.01 11.25
CA SER A 136 20.29 0.95 11.60
C SER A 136 20.50 1.36 13.04
N PHE A 137 20.42 2.66 13.29
CA PHE A 137 20.53 3.20 14.63
C PHE A 137 19.31 2.82 15.47
N ASP A 138 19.52 2.19 16.63
CA ASP A 138 18.43 1.84 17.54
C ASP A 138 18.00 3.06 18.36
N TRP A 139 17.23 3.93 17.70
CA TRP A 139 16.62 5.08 18.34
C TRP A 139 15.69 4.69 19.49
N SER A 140 15.05 3.51 19.41
CA SER A 140 14.08 3.07 20.41
C SER A 140 14.71 2.76 21.76
N THR A 141 15.91 2.19 21.74
CA THR A 141 16.73 1.98 22.95
C THR A 141 17.29 3.30 23.44
N LEU A 142 17.98 4.08 22.59
CA LEU A 142 18.57 5.35 23.02
C LEU A 142 17.52 6.30 23.63
N LYS A 143 16.32 6.40 23.04
CA LYS A 143 15.26 7.29 23.50
C LYS A 143 14.86 7.06 24.97
N LYS A 144 15.05 5.85 25.51
CA LYS A 144 14.76 5.54 26.92
C LYS A 144 15.83 6.11 27.85
N ASP A 145 17.06 6.18 27.38
CA ASP A 145 18.25 6.55 28.15
C ASP A 145 18.65 8.01 28.01
N ILE A 146 17.89 8.83 27.27
CA ILE A 146 18.16 10.27 27.13
C ILE A 146 17.26 11.15 28.01
N THR A 147 17.79 12.31 28.39
CA THR A 147 17.07 13.40 29.04
C THR A 147 17.41 14.73 28.34
N VAL A 148 16.60 15.77 28.55
CA VAL A 148 16.87 17.11 28.00
C VAL A 148 17.33 18.01 29.14
N VAL A 149 18.55 18.55 29.03
CA VAL A 149 19.12 19.50 30.00
C VAL A 149 19.57 20.75 29.25
N ALA A 150 19.01 21.90 29.63
CA ALA A 150 19.31 23.20 29.01
C ALA A 150 19.17 23.20 27.46
N GLY A 151 18.19 22.46 26.93
CA GLY A 151 17.93 22.36 25.49
C GLY A 151 18.78 21.33 24.73
N ASN A 152 19.75 20.69 25.40
CA ASN A 152 20.57 19.63 24.84
C ASN A 152 20.03 18.25 25.22
N VAL A 153 20.14 17.27 24.31
CA VAL A 153 19.86 15.87 24.59
C VAL A 153 21.09 15.25 25.25
N VAL A 154 20.92 14.66 26.43
CA VAL A 154 21.98 14.12 27.28
C VAL A 154 21.70 12.66 27.61
N ASP A 155 22.71 11.80 27.53
CA ASP A 155 22.63 10.42 28.01
C ASP A 155 22.59 10.39 29.55
N LYS A 156 21.61 9.69 30.13
CA LYS A 156 21.39 9.63 31.58
C LYS A 156 22.50 8.89 32.33
N HIS A 157 23.19 7.96 31.67
CA HIS A 157 24.20 7.10 32.30
C HIS A 157 25.58 7.74 32.25
N THR A 158 25.93 8.38 31.13
CA THR A 158 27.26 8.98 30.94
C THR A 158 27.30 10.48 31.20
N GLY A 159 26.15 11.16 31.11
CA GLY A 159 26.07 12.62 31.16
C GLY A 159 26.57 13.31 29.89
N GLU A 160 26.85 12.55 28.83
CA GLU A 160 27.35 13.08 27.56
C GLU A 160 26.23 13.74 26.75
N ILE A 161 26.56 14.88 26.12
CA ILE A 161 25.67 15.58 25.20
C ILE A 161 25.68 14.85 23.84
N ILE A 162 24.50 14.49 23.35
CA ILE A 162 24.32 13.82 22.05
C ILE A 162 24.11 14.88 20.97
N GLU A 163 25.22 15.35 20.39
CA GLU A 163 25.24 16.46 19.43
C GLU A 163 24.37 16.24 18.17
N HIS A 164 24.11 14.98 17.80
CA HIS A 164 23.34 14.62 16.61
C HIS A 164 21.83 14.55 16.84
N VAL A 165 21.34 14.87 18.04
CA VAL A 165 19.92 14.86 18.38
C VAL A 165 19.49 16.23 18.90
N LYS A 166 18.54 16.85 18.21
CA LYS A 166 17.92 18.10 18.64
C LYS A 166 16.54 17.84 19.25
N ALA A 167 16.37 18.18 20.52
CA ALA A 167 15.05 18.23 21.13
C ALA A 167 14.35 19.53 20.70
N ILE A 168 13.18 19.39 20.08
CA ILE A 168 12.29 20.52 19.78
C ILE A 168 11.02 20.28 20.57
N GLU A 169 10.72 21.20 21.49
CA GLU A 169 9.45 21.21 22.19
C GLU A 169 8.34 21.48 21.16
N ARG A 170 7.38 20.56 21.08
CA ARG A 170 6.21 20.69 20.22
C ARG A 170 5.02 20.97 21.12
N GLU A 171 4.13 21.82 20.66
CA GLU A 171 2.83 22.01 21.29
C GLU A 171 2.08 20.68 21.33
N ASP A 172 1.20 20.55 22.32
CA ASP A 172 0.33 19.38 22.46
C ASP A 172 -0.47 19.16 21.17
N LYS A 173 -0.49 17.91 20.69
CA LYS A 173 -1.29 17.53 19.53
C LYS A 173 -2.75 17.40 19.98
N PHE A 174 -3.63 18.22 19.40
CA PHE A 174 -5.07 18.00 19.53
C PHE A 174 -5.49 16.74 18.76
N GLU A 175 -6.29 15.89 19.41
CA GLU A 175 -6.80 14.65 18.83
C GLU A 175 -8.24 14.39 19.30
N VAL A 176 -9.07 13.90 18.39
CA VAL A 176 -10.43 13.45 18.69
C VAL A 176 -10.45 11.93 18.56
N VAL A 177 -10.46 11.24 19.69
CA VAL A 177 -10.59 9.79 19.77
C VAL A 177 -12.06 9.45 19.98
N MET A 178 -12.57 8.49 19.22
CA MET A 178 -13.94 7.99 19.35
C MET A 178 -13.87 6.51 19.74
N ASP A 179 -14.66 6.12 20.72
CA ASP A 179 -14.81 4.73 21.15
C ASP A 179 -15.68 3.90 20.18
#